data_AF-A0AAV3YMT0-F1
#
_entry.id   AF-A0AAV3YMT0-F1
#
_cell.length_a   1.000
_cell.length_b   1.000
_cell.length_c   1.000
_cell.angle_alpha   90.00
_cell.angle_beta   90.00
_cell.angle_gamma   90.00
#
_symmetry.space_group_name_H-M   'P 1'
#
loop_
_entity.id
_entity.type
_entity.pdbx_description
1 polymer ?
#
loop_
_entity_poly.entity_id
_entity_poly.type
_entity_poly.pdbx_seq_one_letter_code
_entity_poly.pdbx_strand_id
1 'polypeptide(L)'
;MGTLLHPRLCLRRHIEEVTNSVRERTRILQKLVGTNWGATPQSLSTIYVSFIRPVLEYANPMPNLASQTSLGKLDRVHNAALRLVLGALRSTPITILELATGCEPLGLRRGEQIVYAQERNRRRSTVKYNGGRFCHATTQNQKGVRPQRGS
;
A
#
# COMPACT_ATOMS: atom_id res chain seq x y z
N MET A 1 -7.07 26.40 -18.17
CA MET A 1 -6.43 25.45 -19.10
C MET A 1 -6.51 24.06 -18.52
N GLY A 2 -7.48 23.28 -18.97
CA GLY A 2 -7.73 21.92 -18.50
C GLY A 2 -6.87 20.93 -19.29
N THR A 3 -5.92 20.29 -18.62
CA THR A 3 -5.30 19.06 -19.13
C THR A 3 -6.09 17.89 -18.56
N LEU A 4 -6.62 17.03 -19.43
CA LEU A 4 -7.19 15.74 -19.03
C LEU A 4 -6.04 14.85 -18.54
N LEU A 5 -5.59 15.07 -17.30
CA LEU A 5 -4.50 14.29 -16.73
C LEU A 5 -5.05 12.92 -16.32
N HIS A 6 -4.57 11.86 -16.97
CA HIS A 6 -5.03 10.51 -16.68
C HIS A 6 -4.80 10.15 -15.20
N PRO A 7 -5.80 9.58 -14.49
CA PRO A 7 -5.70 9.23 -13.07
C PRO A 7 -4.49 8.34 -12.73
N ARG A 8 -4.08 7.47 -13.67
CA ARG A 8 -2.91 6.59 -13.53
C ARG A 8 -1.59 7.36 -13.45
N LEU A 9 -1.46 8.48 -14.17
CA LEU A 9 -0.24 9.31 -14.16
C LEU A 9 -0.13 10.06 -12.82
N CYS A 10 -1.25 10.57 -12.31
CA CYS A 10 -1.31 11.19 -10.98
C CYS A 10 -0.92 10.19 -9.89
N LEU A 11 -1.46 8.97 -9.94
CA LEU A 11 -1.17 7.94 -8.96
C LEU A 11 0.29 7.52 -8.96
N ARG A 12 0.91 7.37 -10.14
CA ARG A 12 2.34 7.06 -10.22
C ARG A 12 3.19 8.16 -9.60
N ARG A 13 2.93 9.42 -9.94
CA ARG A 13 3.65 10.56 -9.36
C ARG A 13 3.48 10.61 -7.84
N HIS A 14 2.24 10.45 -7.37
CA HIS A 14 1.93 10.41 -5.95
C HIS A 14 2.68 9.29 -5.21
N ILE A 15 2.69 8.07 -5.76
CA ILE A 15 3.46 6.95 -5.18
C ILE A 15 4.95 7.27 -5.14
N GLU A 16 5.50 7.91 -6.16
CA GLU A 16 6.91 8.31 -6.20
C GLU A 16 7.24 9.37 -5.14
N GLU A 17 6.39 10.40 -4.99
CA GLU A 17 6.49 11.41 -3.94
C GLU A 17 6.45 10.79 -2.55
N VAL A 18 5.49 9.91 -2.29
CA VAL A 18 5.36 9.20 -1.02
C VAL A 18 6.56 8.30 -0.76
N THR A 19 7.03 7.56 -1.78
CA THR A 19 8.23 6.73 -1.68
C THR A 19 9.44 7.56 -1.26
N ASN A 20 9.61 8.76 -1.83
CA ASN A 20 10.69 9.67 -1.47
C ASN A 20 10.53 10.20 -0.04
N SER A 21 9.32 10.61 0.36
CA SER A 21 9.05 11.03 1.74
C SER A 21 9.41 9.92 2.75
N VAL A 22 8.99 8.68 2.48
CA VAL A 22 9.29 7.55 3.38
C VAL A 22 10.78 7.24 3.41
N ARG A 23 11.51 7.39 2.29
CA ARG A 23 12.97 7.23 2.26
C ARG A 23 13.66 8.24 3.18
N GLU A 24 13.23 9.51 3.17
CA GLU A 24 13.78 10.50 4.10
C GLU A 24 13.51 10.13 5.55
N ARG A 25 12.28 9.71 5.87
CA ARG A 25 11.92 9.22 7.21
C ARG A 25 12.76 8.01 7.64
N THR A 26 13.02 7.12 6.71
CA THR A 26 13.86 5.93 6.94
C THR A 26 15.32 6.30 7.20
N ARG A 27 15.85 7.34 6.54
CA ARG A 27 17.21 7.85 6.84
C ARG A 27 17.30 8.48 8.23
N ILE A 28 16.26 9.18 8.67
CA ILE A 28 16.18 9.70 10.05
C ILE A 28 16.20 8.52 11.03
N LEU A 29 15.37 7.50 10.79
CA LEU A 29 15.37 6.28 11.58
C LEU A 29 16.74 5.61 11.61
N GLN A 30 17.43 5.51 10.46
CA GLN A 30 18.78 4.94 10.37
C GLN A 30 19.79 5.68 11.25
N LYS A 31 19.71 7.02 11.32
CA LYS A 31 20.56 7.81 12.22
C LYS A 31 20.27 7.49 13.68
N LEU A 32 19.00 7.24 14.05
CA LEU A 32 18.62 6.85 15.42
C LEU A 32 19.10 5.45 15.80
N VAL A 33 19.26 4.53 14.85
CA VAL A 33 19.80 3.19 15.12
C VAL A 33 21.28 3.25 15.50
N GLY A 34 22.05 4.15 14.87
CA GLY A 34 23.50 4.27 15.07
C GLY A 34 23.93 5.14 16.25
N THR A 35 22.99 5.74 17.00
CA THR A 35 23.34 6.56 18.17
C THR A 35 23.63 5.69 19.38
N ASN A 36 24.63 6.08 20.18
CA ASN A 36 25.04 5.39 21.41
C ASN A 36 23.97 5.38 22.53
N TRP A 37 22.79 5.95 22.27
CA TRP A 37 21.75 6.22 23.27
C TRP A 37 20.73 5.08 23.46
N GLY A 38 21.10 3.83 23.19
CA GLY A 38 20.30 2.67 23.64
C GLY A 38 18.92 2.57 23.00
N ALA A 39 18.77 2.94 21.73
CA ALA A 39 17.52 2.73 20.99
C ALA A 39 17.18 1.23 20.93
N THR A 40 16.25 0.80 21.77
CA THR A 40 15.82 -0.61 21.78
C THR A 40 15.04 -0.92 20.49
N PRO A 41 15.06 -2.18 20.00
CA PRO A 41 14.28 -2.59 18.84
C PRO A 41 12.78 -2.29 18.97
N GLN A 42 12.26 -2.34 20.20
CA GLN A 42 10.87 -2.00 20.52
C GLN A 42 10.56 -0.51 20.31
N SER A 43 11.45 0.38 20.73
CA SER A 43 11.33 1.82 20.49
C SER A 43 11.39 2.14 18.99
N LEU A 44 12.30 1.50 18.26
CA LEU A 44 12.42 1.65 16.80
C LEU A 44 11.16 1.13 16.08
N SER A 45 10.59 0.01 16.53
CA SER A 45 9.33 -0.52 15.99
C SER A 45 8.17 0.44 16.23
N THR A 46 8.09 1.01 17.43
CA THR A 46 7.07 2.03 17.78
C THR A 46 7.19 3.27 16.88
N ILE A 47 8.41 3.76 16.67
CA ILE A 47 8.66 4.90 15.76
C ILE A 47 8.24 4.52 14.33
N TYR A 48 8.59 3.32 13.87
CA TYR A 48 8.22 2.86 12.55
C TYR A 48 6.70 2.82 12.35
N VAL A 49 5.96 2.22 13.30
CA VAL A 49 4.50 2.10 13.26
C VAL A 49 3.81 3.47 13.32
N SER A 50 4.33 4.40 14.11
CA SER A 50 3.72 5.74 14.27
C SER A 50 4.11 6.72 13.15
N PHE A 51 5.32 6.62 12.59
CA PHE A 51 5.87 7.64 11.70
C PHE A 51 5.92 7.23 10.23
N ILE A 52 6.28 5.98 9.93
CA ILE A 52 6.49 5.52 8.55
C ILE A 52 5.26 4.80 8.02
N ARG A 53 4.72 3.87 8.82
CA ARG A 53 3.57 3.04 8.44
C ARG A 53 2.35 3.82 7.95
N PRO A 54 1.84 4.88 8.63
CA PRO A 54 0.65 5.58 8.15
C PRO A 54 0.86 6.17 6.76
N VAL A 55 2.04 6.72 6.48
CA VAL A 55 2.33 7.30 5.16
C VAL A 55 2.32 6.25 4.05
N LEU A 56 2.84 5.05 4.32
CA LEU A 56 2.78 3.93 3.39
C LEU A 56 1.35 3.43 3.16
N GLU A 57 0.53 3.39 4.21
CA GLU A 57 -0.85 2.93 4.13
C GLU A 57 -1.75 3.91 3.36
N TYR A 58 -1.55 5.22 3.52
CA TYR A 58 -2.30 6.24 2.77
C TYR A 58 -1.78 6.48 1.34
N ALA A 59 -0.61 5.95 0.97
CA ALA A 59 0.05 6.20 -0.31
C ALA A 59 -0.71 5.74 -1.56
N ASN A 60 -1.77 4.94 -1.39
CA ASN A 60 -2.49 4.33 -2.49
C ASN A 60 -4.02 4.44 -2.29
N PRO A 61 -4.60 5.61 -2.60
CA PRO A 61 -6.04 5.84 -2.39
C PRO A 61 -6.93 4.99 -3.31
N MET A 62 -6.40 4.48 -4.43
CA MET A 62 -7.13 3.65 -5.38
C MET A 62 -6.32 2.40 -5.72
N PRO A 63 -6.34 1.37 -4.87
CA PRO A 63 -5.51 0.19 -5.06
C PRO A 63 -5.78 -0.57 -6.35
N ASN A 64 -7.00 -0.49 -6.88
CA ASN A 64 -7.37 -1.09 -8.16
C ASN A 64 -6.73 -0.40 -9.38
N LEU A 65 -6.27 0.84 -9.25
CA LEU A 65 -5.63 1.59 -10.34
C LEU A 65 -4.11 1.50 -10.33
N ALA A 66 -3.51 1.10 -9.20
CA ALA A 66 -2.07 1.02 -9.05
C ALA A 66 -1.49 -0.17 -9.83
N SER A 67 -0.38 0.06 -10.52
CA SER A 67 0.35 -1.05 -11.15
C SER A 67 1.11 -1.86 -10.11
N GLN A 68 1.26 -3.16 -10.32
CA GLN A 68 2.06 -4.02 -9.43
C GLN A 68 3.50 -3.52 -9.27
N THR A 69 4.06 -2.91 -10.33
CA THR A 69 5.39 -2.29 -10.28
C THR A 69 5.46 -1.11 -9.30
N SER A 70 4.40 -0.30 -9.21
CA SER A 70 4.31 0.82 -8.27
C SER A 70 4.11 0.33 -6.83
N LEU A 71 3.27 -0.69 -6.64
CA LEU A 71 3.08 -1.35 -5.34
C LEU A 71 4.36 -1.99 -4.82
N GLY A 72 5.13 -2.64 -5.69
CA GLY A 72 6.43 -3.19 -5.33
C GLY A 72 7.48 -2.14 -4.94
N LYS A 73 7.33 -0.86 -5.33
CA LYS A 73 8.22 0.21 -4.83
C LYS A 73 7.96 0.49 -3.35
N LEU A 74 6.68 0.56 -2.94
CA LEU A 74 6.27 0.74 -1.56
C LEU A 74 6.74 -0.43 -0.68
N ASP A 75 6.56 -1.66 -1.18
CA ASP A 75 6.95 -2.88 -0.45
C ASP A 75 8.46 -2.94 -0.22
N ARG A 76 9.27 -2.52 -1.21
CA ARG A 76 10.74 -2.46 -1.04
C ARG A 76 11.17 -1.49 0.06
N VAL A 77 10.53 -0.32 0.14
CA VAL A 77 10.87 0.67 1.18
C VAL A 77 10.41 0.21 2.55
N HIS A 78 9.21 -0.39 2.65
CA HIS A 78 8.72 -1.05 3.86
C HIS A 78 9.71 -2.12 4.36
N ASN A 79 10.11 -3.04 3.48
CA ASN A 79 11.03 -4.11 3.80
C ASN A 79 12.44 -3.62 4.16
N ALA A 80 12.88 -2.48 3.62
CA ALA A 80 14.14 -1.85 4.01
C ALA A 80 14.03 -1.23 5.42
N ALA A 81 12.92 -0.57 5.73
CA ALA A 81 12.66 -0.02 7.05
C ALA A 81 12.56 -1.11 8.12
N LEU A 82 11.86 -2.22 7.85
CA LEU A 82 11.79 -3.36 8.79
C LEU A 82 13.17 -3.94 9.11
N ARG A 83 14.04 -4.08 8.10
CA ARG A 83 15.42 -4.54 8.32
C ARG A 83 16.21 -3.59 9.22
N LEU A 84 16.04 -2.29 9.06
CA LEU A 84 16.69 -1.29 9.91
C LEU A 84 16.19 -1.37 11.35
N VAL A 85 14.88 -1.50 11.56
CA VAL A 85 14.27 -1.63 12.89
C VAL A 85 14.77 -2.88 13.62
N LEU A 86 14.86 -4.01 12.92
CA LEU A 86 15.31 -5.29 13.48
C LEU A 86 16.84 -5.44 13.55
N GLY A 87 17.61 -4.60 12.84
CA GLY A 87 19.03 -4.85 12.62
C GLY A 87 19.30 -6.11 11.79
N ALA A 88 18.36 -6.51 10.93
CA ALA A 88 18.40 -7.79 10.21
C ALA A 88 19.28 -7.73 8.95
N LEU A 89 19.90 -8.88 8.63
CA LEU A 89 20.72 -9.05 7.42
C LEU A 89 19.90 -8.85 6.14
N ARG A 90 20.55 -8.45 5.05
CA ARG A 90 19.87 -8.27 3.75
C ARG A 90 19.31 -9.60 3.19
N SER A 91 19.94 -10.72 3.54
CA SER A 91 19.55 -12.08 3.13
C SER A 91 18.32 -12.62 3.87
N THR A 92 17.86 -11.98 4.96
CA THR A 92 16.70 -12.48 5.69
C THR A 92 15.45 -12.42 4.81
N PRO A 93 14.66 -13.51 4.76
CA PRO A 93 13.42 -13.53 4.00
C PRO A 93 12.39 -12.56 4.61
N ILE A 94 11.55 -11.98 3.76
CA ILE A 94 10.58 -10.93 4.14
C ILE A 94 9.57 -11.47 5.18
N THR A 95 9.15 -12.71 5.02
CA THR A 95 8.21 -13.38 5.93
C THR A 95 8.71 -13.45 7.37
N ILE A 96 10.02 -13.68 7.56
CA ILE A 96 10.62 -13.69 8.91
C ILE A 96 10.65 -12.28 9.50
N LEU A 97 10.93 -11.25 8.68
CA LEU A 97 10.94 -9.86 9.14
C LEU A 97 9.57 -9.42 9.64
N GLU A 98 8.52 -9.74 8.88
CA GLU A 98 7.12 -9.45 9.24
C GLU A 98 6.72 -10.16 10.53
N LEU A 99 7.04 -11.44 10.65
CA LEU A 99 6.79 -12.22 11.87
C LEU A 99 7.51 -11.63 13.10
N ALA A 100 8.80 -11.30 12.96
CA ALA A 100 9.61 -10.79 14.05
C ALA A 100 9.20 -9.39 14.51
N THR A 101 8.63 -8.57 13.61
CA THR A 101 8.13 -7.23 13.94
C THR A 101 6.67 -7.21 14.38
N GLY A 102 5.94 -8.33 14.21
CA GLY A 102 4.48 -8.37 14.37
C GLY A 102 3.77 -7.43 13.40
N CYS A 103 4.43 -7.01 12.32
CA CYS A 103 3.88 -6.11 11.33
C CYS A 103 3.30 -6.93 10.18
N GLU A 104 2.05 -6.65 9.85
CA GLU A 104 1.36 -7.29 8.73
C GLU A 104 1.92 -6.83 7.37
N PRO A 105 2.07 -7.74 6.39
CA PRO A 105 2.45 -7.38 5.03
C PRO A 105 1.51 -6.33 4.44
N LEU A 106 2.07 -5.27 3.82
CA LEU A 106 1.30 -4.25 3.11
C LEU A 106 0.41 -4.85 2.00
N GLY A 107 0.81 -5.98 1.41
CA GLY A 107 0.02 -6.70 0.43
C GLY A 107 -1.33 -7.18 0.98
N LEU A 108 -1.32 -7.77 2.18
CA LEU A 108 -2.52 -8.33 2.80
C LEU A 108 -3.50 -7.23 3.16
N ARG A 109 -3.02 -6.18 3.84
CA ARG A 109 -3.80 -4.96 4.15
C ARG A 109 -4.42 -4.30 2.94
N ARG A 110 -3.67 -4.16 1.84
CA ARG A 110 -4.21 -3.60 0.59
C ARG A 110 -5.34 -4.48 0.04
N GLY A 111 -5.19 -5.80 0.13
CA GLY A 111 -6.24 -6.76 -0.24
C GLY A 111 -7.53 -6.56 0.56
N GLU A 112 -7.42 -6.45 1.89
CA GLU A 112 -8.56 -6.18 2.76
C GLU A 112 -9.24 -4.85 2.42
N GLN A 113 -8.46 -3.79 2.18
CA GLN A 113 -8.97 -2.49 1.77
C GLN A 113 -9.71 -2.54 0.43
N ILE A 114 -9.21 -3.32 -0.54
CA ILE A 114 -9.88 -3.52 -1.83
C ILE A 114 -11.24 -4.19 -1.62
N VAL A 115 -11.27 -5.30 -0.87
CA VAL A 115 -12.51 -6.05 -0.59
C VAL A 115 -13.53 -5.16 0.12
N TYR A 116 -13.09 -4.40 1.12
CA TYR A 116 -13.95 -3.44 1.82
C TYR A 116 -14.49 -2.34 0.89
N ALA A 117 -13.63 -1.77 0.04
CA ALA A 117 -14.03 -0.76 -0.92
C ALA A 117 -15.02 -1.32 -1.96
N GLN A 118 -14.83 -2.56 -2.39
CA GLN A 118 -15.75 -3.27 -3.29
C GLN A 118 -17.12 -3.47 -2.63
N GLU A 119 -17.17 -3.93 -1.38
CA GLU A 119 -18.43 -4.11 -0.65
C GLU A 119 -19.14 -2.77 -0.45
N ARG A 120 -18.41 -1.70 -0.11
CA ARG A 120 -18.95 -0.35 -0.02
C ARG A 120 -19.53 0.11 -1.37
N ASN A 121 -18.85 -0.18 -2.47
CA ASN A 121 -19.35 0.14 -3.82
C ASN A 121 -20.58 -0.69 -4.18
N ARG A 122 -20.64 -1.97 -3.77
CA ARG A 122 -21.79 -2.86 -3.95
C ARG A 122 -23.02 -2.36 -3.20
N ARG A 123 -22.86 -1.86 -1.96
CA ARG A 123 -23.95 -1.24 -1.18
C ARG A 123 -24.39 0.10 -1.75
N ARG A 124 -23.51 0.83 -2.44
CA ARG A 124 -23.84 2.09 -3.12
C ARG A 124 -24.58 1.87 -4.43
N SER A 125 -24.24 0.83 -5.20
CA SER A 125 -24.92 0.52 -6.46
C SER A 125 -26.36 0.00 -6.29
N THR A 126 -26.75 -0.44 -5.08
CA THR A 126 -28.14 -0.80 -4.76
C THR A 126 -29.02 0.40 -4.43
N VAL A 127 -28.46 1.58 -4.15
CA VAL A 127 -29.21 2.84 -4.03
C VAL A 127 -29.46 3.39 -5.43
N LYS A 128 -30.52 2.91 -6.08
CA LYS A 128 -30.96 3.44 -7.38
C LYS A 128 -31.54 4.85 -7.19
N TYR A 129 -30.94 5.84 -7.84
CA TYR A 129 -31.60 7.12 -8.08
C TYR A 129 -32.84 6.89 -8.95
N ASN A 130 -34.01 6.96 -8.33
CA ASN A 130 -35.28 7.11 -9.05
C ASN A 130 -35.42 8.59 -9.44
N GLY A 131 -35.08 8.93 -10.69
CA GLY A 131 -35.27 10.31 -11.14
C GLY A 131 -34.56 10.67 -12.44
N GLY A 132 -35.11 10.20 -13.56
CA GLY A 132 -35.19 11.01 -14.78
C GLY A 132 -34.09 10.86 -15.84
N ARG A 133 -34.52 10.34 -17.00
CA ARG A 133 -33.93 10.39 -18.36
C ARG A 133 -32.77 9.43 -18.67
N PHE A 134 -33.18 8.28 -19.20
CA PHE A 134 -32.39 7.37 -20.02
C PHE A 134 -31.91 8.06 -21.32
N CYS A 135 -30.61 7.93 -21.63
CA CYS A 135 -30.12 7.85 -23.00
C CYS A 135 -28.97 6.81 -23.07
N HIS A 136 -29.30 5.68 -23.71
CA HIS A 136 -28.51 4.56 -24.24
C HIS A 136 -27.32 3.97 -23.47
N ALA A 137 -27.58 2.75 -22.99
CA ALA A 137 -26.59 1.76 -22.59
C ALA A 137 -25.83 1.18 -23.78
N THR A 138 -24.54 0.90 -23.57
CA THR A 138 -23.87 -0.23 -24.22
C THR A 138 -23.31 -1.14 -23.13
N THR A 139 -24.03 -2.23 -22.88
CA THR A 139 -23.56 -3.37 -22.09
C THR A 139 -22.54 -4.15 -22.91
N GLN A 140 -21.39 -4.48 -22.31
CA GLN A 140 -20.57 -5.69 -22.51
C GLN A 140 -19.24 -5.46 -21.74
N ASN A 141 -18.67 -6.37 -20.95
CA ASN A 141 -18.83 -7.81 -20.88
C ASN A 141 -18.24 -8.31 -19.54
N GLN A 142 -18.97 -9.17 -18.84
CA GLN A 142 -18.41 -10.05 -17.81
C GLN A 142 -17.80 -11.27 -18.50
N LYS A 143 -16.52 -11.56 -18.29
CA LYS A 143 -16.01 -12.94 -18.36
C LYS A 143 -15.11 -13.19 -17.18
N GLY A 144 -15.56 -14.10 -16.32
CA GLY A 144 -14.82 -14.58 -15.16
C GLY A 144 -13.63 -15.44 -15.56
N VAL A 145 -12.63 -15.46 -14.68
CA VAL A 145 -11.54 -16.43 -14.70
C VAL A 145 -11.67 -17.25 -13.41
N ARG A 146 -11.98 -18.54 -13.57
CA ARG A 146 -12.04 -19.55 -12.50
C ARG A 146 -10.64 -19.85 -11.95
N PRO A 147 -10.52 -20.35 -10.70
CA PRO A 147 -9.25 -20.81 -10.14
C PRO A 147 -8.91 -22.21 -10.66
N GLN A 148 -7.67 -22.42 -11.11
CA GLN A 148 -7.11 -23.76 -11.33
C GLN A 148 -6.53 -24.24 -9.99
N ARG A 149 -7.11 -25.33 -9.46
CA ARG A 149 -6.58 -26.12 -8.35
C ARG A 149 -5.40 -26.95 -8.84
N GLY A 150 -4.47 -27.23 -7.92
CA GLY A 150 -3.28 -28.02 -8.20
C GLY A 150 -3.54 -29.49 -8.52
N SER A 151 -2.49 -30.11 -9.02
CA SER A 151 -2.15 -31.52 -8.86
C SER A 151 -0.66 -31.57 -8.57
#